data_AF-A0A7Y6QNQ1-F1
#
_entry.id   AF-A0A7Y6QNQ1-F1
#
_cell.length_a   1.000
_cell.length_b   1.000
_cell.length_c   1.000
_cell.angle_alpha   90.00
_cell.angle_beta   90.00
_cell.angle_gamma   90.00
#
_symmetry.space_group_name_H-M   'P 1'
#
loop_
_entity.id
_entity.type
_entity.pdbx_description
1 polymer ?
#
loop_
_entity_poly.entity_id
_entity_poly.type
_entity_poly.pdbx_seq_one_letter_code
_entity_poly.pdbx_strand_id
1 'polypeptide(L)'
;MMTLILAVERDWQASEHRKFGVGNISRADGVKTDHASHIKGLEVDIRPIRKDGHHASVTYLDSAYDRAATEKLINLFHANAPGQLQIFFNDNRIASVAPLKKHDNHFHVQFSEHHKEAE
;
A
#
# COMPACT_ATOMS: atom_id res chain seq x y z
N MET A 1 8.52 2.61 8.40
CA MET A 1 7.16 2.71 7.82
C MET A 1 6.50 4.07 8.05
N MET A 2 6.36 4.56 9.29
CA MET A 2 5.60 5.81 9.57
C MET A 2 6.06 7.03 8.75
N THR A 3 7.37 7.27 8.65
CA THR A 3 7.93 8.36 7.84
C THR A 3 7.54 8.27 6.36
N LEU A 4 7.49 7.06 5.80
CA LEU A 4 7.08 6.84 4.41
C LEU A 4 5.62 7.23 4.21
N ILE A 5 4.72 6.79 5.10
CA ILE A 5 3.28 7.13 5.01
C ILE A 5 3.08 8.65 5.06
N LEU A 6 3.78 9.35 5.97
CA LEU A 6 3.68 10.81 6.09
C LEU A 6 4.25 11.54 4.87
N ALA A 7 5.36 11.05 4.30
CA ALA A 7 5.94 11.63 3.09
C ALA A 7 5.02 11.44 1.87
N VAL A 8 4.44 10.25 1.71
CA VAL A 8 3.45 9.96 0.67
C VAL A 8 2.23 10.85 0.81
N GLU A 9 1.68 11.03 2.02
CA GLU A 9 0.50 11.88 2.21
C GLU A 9 0.78 13.35 1.93
N ARG A 10 1.97 13.85 2.27
CA ARG A 10 2.37 15.22 1.91
C ARG A 10 2.32 15.43 0.39
N ASP A 11 2.89 14.51 -0.37
CA ASP A 11 2.96 14.62 -1.83
C ASP A 11 1.60 14.36 -2.49
N TRP A 12 0.80 13.46 -1.91
CA TRP A 12 -0.56 13.17 -2.34
C TRP A 12 -1.45 14.41 -2.26
N GLN A 13 -1.45 15.10 -1.12
CA GLN A 13 -2.27 16.30 -0.90
C GLN A 13 -1.93 17.47 -1.85
N ALA A 14 -0.73 17.49 -2.43
CA ALA A 14 -0.35 18.51 -3.40
C ALA A 14 -1.13 18.40 -4.72
N SER A 15 -1.73 17.25 -5.01
CA SER A 15 -2.33 16.97 -6.32
C SER A 15 -3.64 16.16 -6.26
N GLU A 16 -4.11 15.80 -5.07
CA GLU A 16 -5.32 15.04 -4.85
C GLU A 16 -5.98 15.47 -3.54
N HIS A 17 -7.30 15.65 -3.57
CA HIS A 17 -8.07 16.15 -2.41
C HIS A 17 -8.67 15.01 -1.59
N ARG A 18 -8.90 13.85 -2.22
CA ARG A 18 -9.41 12.64 -1.57
C ARG A 18 -8.38 12.10 -0.59
N LYS A 19 -8.82 11.56 0.55
CA LYS A 19 -7.93 10.86 1.47
C LYS A 19 -7.76 9.40 1.07
N PHE A 20 -6.60 8.83 1.36
CA PHE A 20 -6.41 7.38 1.31
C PHE A 20 -6.47 6.79 2.72
N GLY A 21 -6.94 5.54 2.82
CA GLY A 21 -7.06 4.84 4.09
C GLY A 21 -5.79 4.05 4.40
N VAL A 22 -5.23 4.25 5.60
CA VAL A 22 -4.18 3.39 6.16
C VAL A 22 -4.85 2.27 6.95
N GLY A 23 -4.59 1.03 6.56
CA GLY A 23 -5.11 -0.19 7.18
C GLY A 23 -4.14 -0.74 8.22
N ASN A 24 -4.00 -2.07 8.23
CA ASN A 24 -3.14 -2.74 9.18
C ASN A 24 -1.68 -2.34 8.99
N ILE A 25 -1.00 -2.15 10.12
CA ILE A 25 0.45 -2.04 10.27
C ILE A 25 0.87 -3.08 11.31
N SER A 26 2.17 -3.33 11.45
CA SER A 26 2.67 -4.23 12.50
C SER A 26 2.27 -3.76 13.89
N ARG A 27 1.95 -4.72 14.76
CA ARG A 27 1.73 -4.45 16.18
C ARG A 27 3.04 -4.04 16.85
N ALA A 28 2.95 -3.20 17.88
CA ALA A 28 4.12 -2.72 18.62
C ALA A 28 4.92 -3.85 19.31
N ASP A 29 4.24 -4.94 19.67
CA ASP A 29 4.81 -6.13 20.29
C ASP A 29 5.31 -7.17 19.26
N GLY A 30 5.17 -6.90 17.95
CA GLY A 30 5.52 -7.84 16.89
C GLY A 30 4.69 -9.13 16.89
N VAL A 31 3.57 -9.18 17.64
CA VAL A 31 2.75 -10.39 17.71
C VAL A 31 2.04 -10.58 16.37
N LYS A 32 2.17 -11.79 15.82
CA LYS A 32 1.52 -12.16 14.56
C LYS A 32 0.00 -12.12 14.71
N THR A 33 -0.66 -11.48 13.75
CA THR A 33 -2.13 -11.46 13.63
C THR A 33 -2.59 -12.56 12.67
N ASP A 34 -3.84 -12.50 12.21
CA ASP A 34 -4.37 -13.35 11.14
C ASP A 34 -3.66 -13.16 9.78
N HIS A 35 -2.80 -12.14 9.67
CA HIS A 35 -1.95 -11.87 8.52
C HIS A 35 -0.63 -12.64 8.60
N ALA A 36 -0.12 -13.09 7.45
CA ALA A 36 1.14 -13.83 7.37
C ALA A 36 2.38 -12.91 7.57
N SER A 37 2.27 -11.64 7.18
CA SER A 37 3.25 -10.54 7.38
C SER A 37 2.76 -9.58 8.48
N HIS A 38 3.28 -8.35 8.54
CA HIS A 38 2.98 -7.32 9.57
C HIS A 38 3.56 -7.63 10.95
N ILE A 39 4.81 -8.08 10.97
CA ILE A 39 5.51 -8.42 12.22
C ILE A 39 6.69 -7.46 12.46
N LYS A 40 7.31 -6.97 11.38
CA LYS A 40 8.63 -6.31 11.44
C LYS A 40 8.56 -4.79 11.54
N GLY A 41 7.37 -4.20 11.42
CA GLY A 41 7.19 -2.75 11.31
C GLY A 41 7.58 -2.20 9.93
N LEU A 42 7.72 -3.08 8.94
CA LEU A 42 8.16 -2.74 7.58
C LEU A 42 7.05 -2.91 6.55
N GLU A 43 5.84 -3.23 7.02
CA GLU A 43 4.69 -3.55 6.20
C GLU A 43 3.47 -2.67 6.57
N VAL A 44 2.66 -2.31 5.58
CA VAL A 44 1.40 -1.58 5.76
C VAL A 44 0.39 -1.94 4.66
N ASP A 45 -0.88 -2.04 5.01
CA ASP A 45 -1.97 -2.18 4.05
C ASP A 45 -2.59 -0.81 3.76
N ILE A 46 -2.83 -0.49 2.49
CA ILE A 46 -3.42 0.78 2.09
C ILE A 46 -4.69 0.54 1.26
N ARG A 47 -5.73 1.31 1.53
CA ARG A 47 -7.00 1.24 0.80
C ARG A 47 -6.84 1.78 -0.63
N PRO A 48 -7.40 1.11 -1.65
CA PRO A 48 -7.47 1.66 -2.99
C PRO A 48 -8.40 2.88 -3.01
N ILE A 49 -8.19 3.77 -3.96
CA ILE A 49 -8.93 5.04 -4.04
C ILE A 49 -10.31 4.80 -4.63
N ARG A 50 -11.32 5.47 -4.05
CA ARG A 50 -12.66 5.57 -4.62
C ARG A 50 -12.79 6.84 -5.46
N LYS A 51 -13.55 6.76 -6.55
CA LYS A 51 -13.90 7.90 -7.40
C LYS A 51 -14.67 8.97 -6.64
N ASP A 52 -15.56 8.56 -5.75
CA ASP A 52 -16.42 9.46 -4.96
C ASP A 52 -15.74 10.03 -3.72
N GLY A 53 -14.51 9.63 -3.41
CA GLY A 53 -13.77 10.10 -2.23
C GLY A 53 -14.37 9.67 -0.89
N HIS A 54 -15.40 8.83 -0.86
CA HIS A 54 -16.00 8.37 0.38
C HIS A 54 -15.03 7.51 1.18
N HIS A 55 -15.10 7.61 2.51
CA HIS A 55 -14.33 6.77 3.42
C HIS A 55 -15.01 5.41 3.62
N ALA A 56 -15.11 4.64 2.53
CA ALA A 56 -15.77 3.34 2.48
C ALA A 56 -14.86 2.28 1.84
N SER A 57 -15.17 1.00 2.05
CA SER A 57 -14.47 -0.09 1.37
C SER A 57 -14.69 -0.04 -0.14
N VAL A 58 -13.71 -0.55 -0.88
CA VAL A 58 -13.77 -0.76 -2.32
C VAL A 58 -12.84 -1.92 -2.69
N THR A 59 -13.23 -2.70 -3.70
CA THR A 59 -12.38 -3.67 -4.39
C THR A 59 -11.99 -3.15 -5.77
N TYR A 60 -10.90 -3.65 -6.37
CA TYR A 60 -10.50 -3.25 -7.73
C TYR A 60 -11.51 -3.62 -8.84
N LEU A 61 -12.50 -4.44 -8.50
CA LEU A 61 -13.60 -4.86 -9.36
C LEU A 61 -14.81 -3.92 -9.28
N ASP A 62 -14.90 -3.08 -8.25
CA ASP A 62 -16.06 -2.22 -8.04
C ASP A 62 -16.07 -1.05 -9.04
N SER A 63 -17.25 -0.63 -9.47
CA SER A 63 -17.39 0.55 -10.34
C SER A 63 -16.91 1.85 -9.68
N ALA A 64 -16.98 1.91 -8.35
CA ALA A 64 -16.52 3.04 -7.54
C ALA A 64 -14.98 3.13 -7.43
N TYR A 65 -14.24 2.09 -7.82
CA TYR A 65 -12.78 2.06 -7.77
C TYR A 65 -12.15 3.02 -8.80
N ASP A 66 -11.19 3.82 -8.34
CA ASP A 66 -10.37 4.69 -9.18
C ASP A 66 -8.98 4.07 -9.37
N ARG A 67 -8.81 3.39 -10.52
CA ARG A 67 -7.55 2.77 -10.90
C ARG A 67 -6.41 3.78 -11.05
N ALA A 68 -6.65 4.87 -11.77
CA ALA A 68 -5.61 5.85 -12.07
C ALA A 68 -5.11 6.53 -10.79
N ALA A 69 -6.03 6.88 -9.88
CA ALA A 69 -5.65 7.45 -8.60
C ALA A 69 -4.91 6.44 -7.70
N THR A 70 -5.31 5.17 -7.73
CA THR A 70 -4.62 4.11 -6.98
C THR A 70 -3.22 3.84 -7.52
N GLU A 71 -3.04 3.79 -8.84
CA GLU A 71 -1.74 3.67 -9.48
C GLU A 71 -0.84 4.87 -9.15
N LYS A 72 -1.38 6.09 -9.19
CA LYS A 72 -0.67 7.29 -8.76
C LYS A 72 -0.22 7.19 -7.30
N LEU A 73 -1.08 6.74 -6.40
CA LEU A 73 -0.73 6.55 -4.99
C LEU A 73 0.37 5.50 -4.81
N ILE A 74 0.28 4.37 -5.50
CA ILE A 74 1.32 3.32 -5.52
C ILE A 74 2.66 3.88 -6.01
N ASN A 75 2.64 4.71 -7.05
CA ASN A 75 3.85 5.35 -7.56
C ASN A 75 4.46 6.34 -6.55
N LEU A 76 3.64 7.05 -5.76
CA LEU A 76 4.14 7.90 -4.68
C LEU A 76 4.83 7.08 -3.57
N PHE A 77 4.31 5.89 -3.25
CA PHE A 77 4.98 4.97 -2.32
C PHE A 77 6.37 4.59 -2.84
N HIS A 78 6.49 4.19 -4.11
CA HIS A 78 7.80 3.91 -4.71
C HIS A 78 8.72 5.13 -4.73
N ALA A 79 8.21 6.31 -5.07
CA ALA A 79 8.99 7.54 -5.18
C ALA A 79 9.53 8.05 -3.83
N ASN A 80 8.79 7.83 -2.74
CA ASN A 80 9.17 8.29 -1.40
C ASN A 80 9.90 7.22 -0.58
N ALA A 81 9.94 5.96 -1.04
CA ALA A 81 10.56 4.89 -0.28
C ALA A 81 12.09 5.04 -0.25
N PRO A 82 12.73 4.94 0.93
CA PRO A 82 14.19 4.95 1.05
C PRO A 82 14.85 3.65 0.56
N GLY A 83 14.08 2.69 0.04
CA GLY A 83 14.55 1.39 -0.41
C GLY A 83 13.51 0.70 -1.29
N GLN A 84 13.88 -0.46 -1.84
CA GLN A 84 12.99 -1.21 -2.73
C GLN A 84 11.72 -1.65 -2.00
N LEU A 85 10.58 -1.43 -2.63
CA LEU A 85 9.29 -1.94 -2.17
C LEU A 85 8.87 -3.14 -3.01
N GLN A 86 8.24 -4.10 -2.36
CA GLN A 86 7.35 -5.07 -2.97
C GLN A 86 5.91 -4.66 -2.63
N ILE A 87 5.06 -4.55 -3.66
CA ILE A 87 3.66 -4.22 -3.47
C ILE A 87 2.79 -5.38 -3.96
N PHE A 88 1.89 -5.86 -3.11
CA PHE A 88 0.90 -6.87 -3.47
C PHE A 88 -0.49 -6.27 -3.65
N PHE A 89 -1.06 -6.44 -4.83
CA PHE A 89 -2.40 -5.99 -5.18
C PHE A 89 -2.92 -6.76 -6.39
N ASN A 90 -4.21 -7.10 -6.42
CA ASN A 90 -4.75 -7.96 -7.47
C ASN A 90 -5.16 -7.26 -8.76
N ASP A 91 -5.12 -5.91 -8.80
CA ASP A 91 -5.28 -5.20 -10.06
C ASP A 91 -4.02 -5.30 -10.93
N ASN A 92 -3.92 -6.38 -11.71
CA ASN A 92 -2.81 -6.62 -12.64
C ASN A 92 -2.72 -5.63 -13.81
N ARG A 93 -3.64 -4.66 -13.90
CA ARG A 93 -3.55 -3.55 -14.87
C ARG A 93 -2.56 -2.48 -14.40
N ILE A 94 -2.13 -2.52 -13.13
CA ILE A 94 -1.06 -1.68 -12.58
C ILE A 94 0.25 -2.48 -12.65
N ALA A 95 1.27 -1.96 -13.34
CA ALA A 95 2.47 -2.73 -13.65
C ALA A 95 3.39 -3.02 -12.44
N SER A 96 3.36 -2.17 -11.42
CA SER A 96 4.26 -2.23 -10.27
C SER A 96 3.79 -3.14 -9.12
N VAL A 97 2.69 -3.89 -9.32
CA VAL A 97 2.13 -4.77 -8.28
C VAL A 97 2.25 -6.24 -8.66
N ALA A 98 2.37 -7.09 -7.63
CA ALA A 98 2.25 -8.53 -7.78
C ALA A 98 0.91 -9.01 -7.20
N PRO A 99 0.16 -9.88 -7.89
CA PRO A 99 -1.08 -10.42 -7.34
C PRO A 99 -0.79 -11.38 -6.19
N LEU A 100 -1.63 -11.34 -5.16
CA LEU A 100 -1.59 -12.24 -4.01
C LEU A 100 -3.00 -12.46 -3.47
N LYS A 101 -3.32 -13.71 -3.09
CA LYS A 101 -4.64 -14.07 -2.56
C LYS A 101 -5.07 -13.09 -1.44
N LYS A 102 -6.32 -12.62 -1.47
CA LYS A 102 -6.94 -11.66 -0.52
C LYS A 102 -6.57 -10.18 -0.69
N HIS A 103 -5.86 -9.78 -1.74
CA HIS A 103 -5.46 -8.38 -1.98
C HIS A 103 -6.33 -7.65 -3.00
N ASP A 104 -7.66 -7.87 -2.96
CA ASP A 104 -8.59 -7.22 -3.89
C ASP A 104 -9.01 -5.83 -3.41
N ASN A 105 -8.92 -5.56 -2.10
CA ASN A 105 -9.50 -4.39 -1.42
C ASN A 105 -8.49 -3.55 -0.62
N HIS A 106 -7.20 -3.87 -0.77
CA HIS A 106 -6.05 -3.14 -0.24
C HIS A 106 -4.81 -3.55 -1.04
N PHE A 107 -3.84 -2.64 -1.17
CA PHE A 107 -2.50 -3.00 -1.60
C PHE A 107 -1.59 -3.09 -0.37
N HIS A 108 -0.87 -4.20 -0.26
CA HIS A 108 0.12 -4.44 0.78
C HIS A 108 1.45 -3.86 0.34
N VAL A 109 2.03 -2.96 1.14
CA VAL A 109 3.34 -2.39 0.90
C VAL A 109 4.31 -3.00 1.89
N GLN A 110 5.41 -3.57 1.39
CA GLN A 110 6.51 -4.04 2.23
C GLN A 110 7.86 -3.60 1.66
N PHE A 111 8.82 -3.31 2.53
CA PHE A 111 10.22 -3.20 2.09
C PHE A 111 10.76 -4.58 1.70
N SER A 112 11.48 -4.65 0.59
CA SER A 112 12.28 -5.82 0.25
C SER A 112 13.42 -5.93 1.26
N GLU A 113 13.59 -7.10 1.86
CA GLU A 113 14.76 -7.37 2.68
C GLU A 113 16.01 -7.32 1.80
N HIS A 114 17.07 -6.65 2.25
CA HIS A 114 18.38 -6.83 1.65
C HIS A 114 18.83 -8.27 1.95
N HIS A 115 18.89 -9.12 0.92
CA HIS A 115 19.77 -10.28 0.98
C HIS A 115 21.20 -9.75 1.16
N LYS A 116 21.76 -9.92 2.35
CA LYS A 116 23.23 -9.93 2.46
C LYS A 116 23.66 -11.15 1.66
N GLU A 117 24.39 -10.94 0.57
CA GLU A 117 25.22 -12.01 0.02
C GLU A 117 26.13 -12.49 1.16
N ALA A 118 26.08 -13.79 1.43
CA ALA A 118 26.98 -14.40 2.39
C ALA A 118 28.39 -14.27 1.83
N GLU A 119 29.25 -13.60 2.58
CA GLU A 119 30.70 -13.52 2.33
C GLU A 119 31.37 -14.86 2.64
#